data_AF-A0A183IYE0-F1
#
_entry.id   AF-A0A183IYE0-F1
#
_cell.length_a   1.000
_cell.length_b   1.000
_cell.length_c   1.000
_cell.angle_alpha   90.00
_cell.angle_beta   90.00
_cell.angle_gamma   90.00
#
_symmetry.space_group_name_H-M   'P 1'
#
loop_
_entity.id
_entity.type
_entity.pdbx_description
1 polymer ?
#
loop_
_entity_poly.entity_id
_entity_poly.type
_entity_poly.pdbx_seq_one_letter_code
_entity_poly.pdbx_strand_id
1 'polypeptide(L)'
;MNKFSTLHCKPNQRQKFCMLELSGLGRAPSHSEPSLAVQKSDQKQVDYLGEFDAELRISCVGGQTSIASEVTRLHRFLILGANDNDSGNDADAEPNVLNPNFIIKLVEDGKGEWLLNQAVDVSESGRATENSPSVFCVAICASYPTEILPAERREALRKLAYDQAFPKVCRTTQDFYQFLSFCDKVSPKNKDWGDLHANAICKWYFNRSPAALALEVTSYCEWEGYNHEDIIRSIDPKPPNGADQTAYDEVLLFVKSGLEAVIGQRKKYPAQHSDISAAASDILPLLRALSELKATSDAE
;
A
#
# COMPACT_ATOMS: atom_id res chain seq x y z
N MET A 1 -5.35 -36.34 11.66
CA MET A 1 -6.55 -35.75 12.28
C MET A 1 -6.31 -34.25 12.39
N ASN A 2 -6.91 -33.45 11.52
CA ASN A 2 -7.10 -32.01 11.71
C ASN A 2 -8.27 -31.63 10.80
N LYS A 3 -9.43 -31.40 11.40
CA LYS A 3 -10.64 -30.94 10.73
C LYS A 3 -10.66 -29.42 10.87
N PHE A 4 -10.39 -28.69 9.79
CA PHE A 4 -10.77 -27.28 9.71
C PHE A 4 -12.21 -27.24 9.20
N SER A 5 -13.11 -26.84 10.10
CA SER A 5 -14.53 -26.67 9.83
C SER A 5 -14.76 -25.49 8.90
N THR A 6 -15.54 -25.72 7.86
CA THR A 6 -16.11 -24.75 6.93
C THR A 6 -16.91 -23.67 7.68
N LEU A 7 -16.43 -22.42 7.64
CA LEU A 7 -17.22 -21.26 8.06
C LEU A 7 -17.85 -20.62 6.83
N HIS A 8 -19.17 -20.72 6.76
CA HIS A 8 -20.03 -19.98 5.83
C HIS A 8 -20.04 -18.50 6.23
N CYS A 9 -19.63 -17.62 5.32
CA CYS A 9 -19.76 -16.17 5.48
C CYS A 9 -21.18 -15.73 5.07
N LYS A 10 -21.88 -15.02 5.96
CA LYS A 10 -23.11 -14.29 5.60
C LYS A 10 -22.72 -12.94 4.97
N PRO A 11 -23.48 -12.44 3.97
CA PRO A 11 -23.26 -11.13 3.39
C PRO A 11 -24.09 -10.08 4.13
N ASN A 12 -23.49 -8.94 4.52
CA ASN A 12 -24.15 -7.66 4.84
C ASN A 12 -23.11 -6.69 5.42
N GLN A 13 -23.17 -5.36 5.32
CA GLN A 13 -23.88 -4.38 4.49
C GLN A 13 -23.05 -3.10 4.58
N ARG A 14 -22.94 -2.37 3.46
CA ARG A 14 -22.78 -0.92 3.32
C ARG A 14 -22.40 -0.15 4.60
N GLN A 15 -21.13 0.21 4.73
CA GLN A 15 -20.71 1.28 5.63
C GLN A 15 -20.91 2.64 4.93
N LYS A 16 -21.83 3.44 5.49
CA LYS A 16 -22.04 4.84 5.16
C LYS A 16 -20.89 5.66 5.75
N PHE A 17 -20.17 6.39 4.91
CA PHE A 17 -19.31 7.48 5.35
C PHE A 17 -20.16 8.66 5.81
N CYS A 18 -19.92 9.13 7.03
CA CYS A 18 -20.47 10.38 7.56
C CYS A 18 -19.52 11.52 7.14
N MET A 19 -19.80 12.18 6.01
CA MET A 19 -19.16 13.45 5.67
C MET A 19 -19.88 14.56 6.43
N LEU A 20 -19.16 15.22 7.34
CA LEU A 20 -19.57 16.50 7.91
C LEU A 20 -19.50 17.57 6.80
N GLU A 21 -20.68 18.05 6.41
CA GLU A 21 -20.85 19.22 5.56
C GLU A 21 -20.32 20.48 6.27
N LEU A 22 -19.39 21.18 5.62
CA LEU A 22 -19.19 22.61 5.83
C LEU A 22 -19.69 23.33 4.58
N SER A 23 -21.01 23.55 4.55
CA SER A 23 -21.67 24.44 3.62
C SER A 23 -21.60 25.87 4.15
N GLY A 24 -21.03 26.76 3.34
CA GLY A 24 -21.18 28.21 3.53
C GLY A 24 -19.89 28.98 3.34
N LEU A 25 -19.69 29.52 2.13
CA LEU A 25 -19.34 30.92 1.92
C LEU A 25 -19.40 31.25 0.42
N GLY A 26 -20.37 32.10 0.07
CA GLY A 26 -20.18 33.28 -0.78
C GLY A 26 -19.73 33.10 -2.22
N ARG A 27 -20.69 33.16 -3.14
CA ARG A 27 -20.50 33.46 -4.56
C ARG A 27 -20.12 34.96 -4.73
N ALA A 28 -19.05 35.27 -5.45
CA ALA A 28 -18.70 36.62 -5.91
C ALA A 28 -17.85 36.55 -7.21
N PRO A 29 -17.78 37.63 -8.02
CA PRO A 29 -18.00 37.59 -9.47
C PRO A 29 -16.75 37.48 -10.36
N SER A 30 -17.03 37.21 -11.63
CA SER A 30 -16.18 37.30 -12.80
C SER A 30 -15.29 38.54 -12.82
N HIS A 31 -13.97 38.34 -12.83
CA HIS A 31 -13.00 39.35 -13.21
C HIS A 31 -12.11 38.82 -14.35
N SER A 32 -11.99 39.67 -15.35
CA SER A 32 -11.21 39.61 -16.58
C SER A 32 -9.74 39.24 -16.38
N GLU A 33 -9.23 38.37 -17.27
CA GLU A 33 -7.82 38.05 -17.43
C GLU A 33 -6.98 39.28 -17.81
N PRO A 34 -5.85 39.55 -17.14
CA PRO A 34 -4.78 40.35 -17.70
C PRO A 34 -3.72 39.44 -18.32
N SER A 35 -3.51 39.63 -19.62
CA SER A 35 -2.34 39.15 -20.37
C SER A 35 -1.04 39.54 -19.65
N LEU A 36 -0.30 38.53 -19.18
CA LEU A 36 1.05 38.68 -18.65
C LEU A 36 2.01 37.89 -19.51
N ALA A 37 2.84 38.63 -20.25
CA ALA A 37 3.93 38.13 -21.06
C ALA A 37 4.94 37.37 -20.18
N VAL A 38 5.12 36.08 -20.45
CA VAL A 38 6.16 35.26 -19.81
C VAL A 38 7.50 35.56 -20.47
N GLN A 39 8.42 36.12 -19.69
CA GLN A 39 9.83 36.27 -20.04
C GLN A 39 10.48 34.88 -20.09
N LYS A 40 11.18 34.58 -21.19
CA LYS A 40 11.97 33.37 -21.35
C LYS A 40 13.15 33.42 -20.38
N SER A 41 13.19 32.50 -19.42
CA SER A 41 14.40 32.16 -18.67
C SER A 41 14.68 30.66 -18.82
N ASP A 42 15.91 30.39 -19.25
CA ASP A 42 16.52 29.11 -19.59
C ASP A 42 16.04 27.89 -18.81
N GLN A 43 15.34 27.00 -19.51
CA GLN A 43 15.08 25.64 -19.05
C GLN A 43 15.97 24.71 -19.87
N LYS A 44 17.01 24.17 -19.21
CA LYS A 44 17.80 23.05 -19.73
C LYS A 44 16.85 21.87 -19.94
N GLN A 45 16.44 21.70 -21.18
CA GLN A 45 15.69 20.57 -21.68
C GLN A 45 16.61 19.34 -21.60
N VAL A 46 16.28 18.40 -20.72
CA VAL A 46 16.91 17.08 -20.71
C VAL A 46 16.20 16.28 -21.79
N ASP A 47 16.82 16.18 -22.97
CA ASP A 47 16.30 15.41 -24.09
C ASP A 47 16.33 13.91 -23.75
N TYR A 48 15.17 13.40 -23.31
CA TYR A 48 14.82 11.97 -23.34
C TYR A 48 13.57 11.80 -24.19
N LEU A 49 13.70 11.99 -25.51
CA LEU A 49 12.71 11.52 -26.47
C LEU A 49 13.45 10.76 -27.57
N GLY A 50 13.49 9.44 -27.42
CA GLY A 50 13.83 8.53 -28.50
C GLY A 50 12.83 8.64 -29.65
N GLU A 51 13.25 8.19 -30.83
CA GLU A 51 12.50 8.23 -32.09
C GLU A 51 11.03 7.83 -31.94
N PHE A 52 10.15 8.66 -32.53
CA PHE A 52 8.70 8.47 -32.54
C PHE A 52 8.32 7.49 -33.68
N ASP A 53 8.43 6.20 -33.43
CA ASP A 53 7.85 5.19 -34.33
C ASP A 53 6.33 5.14 -34.10
N ALA A 54 5.61 5.98 -34.85
CA ALA A 54 4.16 6.17 -34.70
C ALA A 54 3.38 5.05 -35.39
N GLU A 55 3.24 3.91 -34.71
CA GLU A 55 2.24 2.90 -35.07
C GLU A 55 0.83 3.44 -34.76
N LEU A 56 -0.05 3.46 -35.77
CA LEU A 56 -1.41 4.01 -35.69
C LEU A 56 -2.43 2.89 -35.44
N ARG A 57 -3.39 3.12 -34.54
CA ARG A 57 -4.53 2.23 -34.27
C ARG A 57 -5.85 2.95 -34.50
N ILE A 58 -6.90 2.22 -34.84
CA ILE A 58 -8.25 2.77 -34.92
C ILE A 58 -8.85 2.79 -33.51
N SER A 59 -9.33 3.94 -33.07
CA SER A 59 -10.04 4.12 -31.79
C SER A 59 -11.47 3.56 -31.87
N CYS A 60 -12.11 3.38 -30.71
CA CYS A 60 -13.50 2.92 -30.61
C CYS A 60 -14.52 3.82 -31.34
N VAL A 61 -14.16 5.09 -31.59
CA VAL A 61 -14.99 6.06 -32.34
C VAL A 61 -14.66 6.05 -33.85
N GLY A 62 -13.80 5.13 -34.31
CA GLY A 62 -13.45 4.95 -35.72
C GLY A 62 -12.38 5.91 -36.25
N GLY A 63 -11.86 6.83 -35.43
CA GLY A 63 -10.74 7.71 -35.79
C GLY A 63 -9.38 7.04 -35.60
N GLN A 64 -8.38 7.38 -36.41
CA GLN A 64 -7.00 6.92 -36.22
C GLN A 64 -6.34 7.68 -35.06
N THR A 65 -5.75 6.95 -34.12
CA THR A 65 -5.00 7.48 -32.98
C THR A 65 -3.61 6.85 -32.93
N SER A 66 -2.62 7.62 -32.46
CA SER A 66 -1.29 7.10 -32.17
C SER A 66 -1.34 6.20 -30.93
N ILE A 67 -0.63 5.07 -30.98
CA ILE A 67 -0.47 4.22 -29.80
C ILE A 67 0.30 5.01 -28.73
N ALA A 68 -0.26 5.07 -27.52
CA ALA A 68 0.41 5.74 -26.40
C ALA A 68 1.70 4.98 -26.03
N SER A 69 2.77 5.74 -25.79
CA SER A 69 4.05 5.18 -25.32
C SER A 69 3.87 4.35 -24.05
N GLU A 70 4.75 3.38 -23.82
CA GLU A 70 4.74 2.56 -22.60
C GLU A 70 4.78 3.41 -21.32
N VAL A 71 5.58 4.48 -21.33
CA VAL A 71 5.68 5.45 -20.24
C VAL A 71 4.33 6.11 -19.99
N THR A 72 3.69 6.63 -21.03
CA THR A 72 2.37 7.27 -20.92
C THR A 72 1.30 6.29 -20.41
N ARG A 73 1.33 5.04 -20.87
CA ARG A 73 0.40 4.00 -20.43
C ARG A 73 0.60 3.66 -18.97
N LEU A 74 1.86 3.53 -18.52
CA LEU A 74 2.16 3.28 -17.11
C LEU A 74 1.76 4.45 -16.22
N HIS A 75 2.04 5.71 -16.58
CA HIS A 75 1.61 6.84 -15.76
C HIS A 75 0.09 6.96 -15.69
N ARG A 76 -0.63 6.69 -16.79
CA ARG A 76 -2.09 6.60 -16.77
C ARG A 76 -2.55 5.50 -15.80
N PHE A 77 -1.88 4.34 -15.79
CA PHE A 77 -2.15 3.28 -14.82
C PHE A 77 -2.02 3.76 -13.39
N LEU A 78 -0.86 4.32 -13.08
CA LEU A 78 -0.51 4.68 -11.71
C LEU A 78 -1.38 5.82 -11.17
N ILE A 79 -1.80 6.75 -12.04
CA ILE A 79 -2.56 7.95 -11.64
C ILE A 79 -4.07 7.71 -11.63
N LEU A 80 -4.61 7.08 -12.68
CA LEU A 80 -6.05 6.91 -12.87
C LEU A 80 -6.54 5.55 -12.35
N GLY A 81 -5.64 4.59 -12.14
CA GLY A 81 -6.00 3.20 -11.84
C GLY A 81 -6.58 2.47 -13.05
N ALA A 82 -6.92 1.20 -12.86
CA ALA A 82 -7.68 0.46 -13.85
C ALA A 82 -9.12 0.96 -13.86
N ASN A 83 -9.42 1.95 -14.71
CA ASN A 83 -10.79 2.37 -14.90
C ASN A 83 -11.62 1.17 -15.40
N ASP A 84 -12.59 0.72 -14.59
CA ASP A 84 -13.66 -0.21 -14.98
C ASP A 84 -14.64 0.41 -16.00
N ASN A 85 -14.39 1.64 -16.46
CA ASN A 85 -15.31 2.41 -17.30
C ASN A 85 -14.60 2.95 -18.55
N ASP A 86 -14.40 2.10 -19.55
CA ASP A 86 -14.51 2.47 -20.97
C ASP A 86 -15.14 1.30 -21.72
N SER A 87 -16.36 0.94 -21.29
CA SER A 87 -17.21 -0.03 -21.98
C SER A 87 -17.57 0.54 -23.35
N GLY A 88 -16.99 -0.03 -24.40
CA GLY A 88 -17.00 0.60 -25.72
C GLY A 88 -16.77 -0.37 -26.87
N ASN A 89 -17.58 -1.44 -26.92
CA ASN A 89 -17.86 -2.27 -28.10
C ASN A 89 -16.65 -2.77 -28.91
N ASP A 90 -15.92 -3.77 -28.40
CA ASP A 90 -15.19 -4.73 -29.23
C ASP A 90 -15.30 -6.12 -28.60
N ALA A 91 -15.70 -7.10 -29.40
CA ALA A 91 -16.06 -8.44 -28.95
C ALA A 91 -14.88 -9.32 -28.47
N ASP A 92 -13.62 -8.86 -28.52
CA ASP A 92 -12.47 -9.70 -28.13
C ASP A 92 -11.27 -9.00 -27.42
N ALA A 93 -11.28 -7.68 -27.15
CA ALA A 93 -10.46 -7.03 -26.11
C ALA A 93 -10.57 -5.50 -26.17
N GLU A 94 -11.05 -4.86 -25.10
CA GLU A 94 -11.22 -3.40 -25.02
C GLU A 94 -9.87 -2.64 -24.97
N PRO A 95 -9.73 -1.50 -25.68
CA PRO A 95 -8.43 -0.85 -25.91
C PRO A 95 -7.95 0.11 -24.81
N ASN A 96 -8.69 0.32 -23.72
CA ASN A 96 -8.33 1.27 -22.65
C ASN A 96 -8.43 0.69 -21.23
N VAL A 97 -8.71 -0.60 -21.09
CA VAL A 97 -8.56 -1.27 -19.81
C VAL A 97 -7.06 -1.37 -19.54
N LEU A 98 -6.63 -0.73 -18.46
CA LEU A 98 -5.31 -0.93 -17.89
C LEU A 98 -5.22 -2.35 -17.36
N ASN A 99 -4.96 -3.25 -18.30
CA ASN A 99 -4.92 -4.66 -18.08
C ASN A 99 -3.69 -4.97 -17.21
N PRO A 100 -3.82 -5.69 -16.08
CA PRO A 100 -2.68 -6.14 -15.28
C PRO A 100 -1.62 -6.89 -16.11
N ASN A 101 -2.01 -7.48 -17.24
CA ASN A 101 -1.10 -8.10 -18.21
C ASN A 101 -0.06 -7.12 -18.78
N PHE A 102 -0.35 -5.82 -18.90
CA PHE A 102 0.63 -4.83 -19.33
C PHE A 102 1.78 -4.70 -18.31
N ILE A 103 1.45 -4.69 -17.02
CA ILE A 103 2.45 -4.63 -15.94
C ILE A 103 3.29 -5.91 -15.91
N ILE A 104 2.64 -7.06 -16.07
CA ILE A 104 3.31 -8.36 -16.18
C ILE A 104 4.30 -8.36 -17.34
N LYS A 105 3.89 -7.90 -18.52
CA LYS A 105 4.75 -7.80 -19.70
C LYS A 105 5.97 -6.91 -19.46
N LEU A 106 5.81 -5.76 -18.81
CA LEU A 106 6.95 -4.88 -18.46
C LEU A 106 7.99 -5.60 -17.58
N VAL A 107 7.52 -6.42 -16.63
CA VAL A 107 8.39 -7.21 -15.76
C VAL A 107 9.14 -8.28 -16.57
N GLU A 108 8.44 -9.01 -17.44
CA GLU A 108 9.04 -10.00 -18.34
C GLU A 108 10.11 -9.38 -19.24
N ASP A 109 9.81 -8.22 -19.85
CA ASP A 109 10.64 -7.53 -20.85
C ASP A 109 11.97 -7.00 -20.33
N GLY A 110 12.15 -6.81 -19.02
CA GLY A 110 13.38 -6.17 -18.52
C GLY A 110 13.14 -5.14 -17.44
N LYS A 111 11.96 -4.52 -17.45
CA LYS A 111 11.75 -3.15 -16.97
C LYS A 111 11.19 -3.08 -15.56
N GLY A 112 11.33 -4.15 -14.77
CA GLY A 112 10.80 -4.24 -13.41
C GLY A 112 11.38 -3.18 -12.44
N GLU A 113 12.67 -2.89 -12.54
CA GLU A 113 13.29 -1.82 -11.74
C GLU A 113 12.76 -0.44 -12.13
N TRP A 114 12.66 -0.16 -13.43
CA TRP A 114 12.07 1.08 -13.92
C TRP A 114 10.61 1.25 -13.46
N LEU A 115 9.81 0.18 -13.55
CA LEU A 115 8.44 0.14 -13.06
C LEU A 115 8.34 0.48 -11.57
N LEU A 116 9.20 -0.12 -10.72
CA LEU A 116 9.22 0.16 -9.29
C LEU A 116 9.58 1.63 -9.00
N ASN A 117 10.56 2.19 -9.72
CA ASN A 117 10.93 3.59 -9.59
C ASN A 117 9.78 4.53 -9.95
N GLN A 118 9.02 4.23 -11.02
CA GLN A 118 7.84 5.02 -11.39
C GLN A 118 6.71 4.91 -10.35
N ALA A 119 6.46 3.70 -9.81
CA ALA A 119 5.45 3.49 -8.77
C ALA A 119 5.80 4.25 -7.49
N VAL A 120 7.07 4.22 -7.07
CA VAL A 120 7.57 4.99 -5.92
C VAL A 120 7.41 6.49 -6.17
N ASP A 121 7.85 6.99 -7.33
CA ASP A 121 7.76 8.41 -7.67
C ASP A 121 6.31 8.91 -7.67
N VAL A 122 5.36 8.16 -8.24
CA VAL A 122 3.93 8.52 -8.21
C VAL A 122 3.35 8.48 -6.79
N SER A 123 3.72 7.48 -5.98
CA SER A 123 3.24 7.33 -4.60
C SER A 123 3.78 8.41 -3.65
N GLU A 124 5.08 8.71 -3.71
CA GLU A 124 5.74 9.74 -2.89
C GLU A 124 5.28 11.16 -3.29
N SER A 125 5.10 11.42 -4.58
CA SER A 125 4.59 12.72 -5.06
C SER A 125 3.09 12.94 -4.86
N GLY A 126 2.33 11.89 -4.49
CA GLY A 126 0.89 11.97 -4.28
C GLY A 126 0.09 12.38 -5.52
N ARG A 127 0.58 12.05 -6.73
CA ARG A 127 -0.06 12.44 -7.99
C ARG A 127 -1.30 11.62 -8.35
N ALA A 128 -1.44 10.43 -7.77
CA ALA A 128 -2.56 9.53 -8.02
C ALA A 128 -3.76 9.82 -7.13
N THR A 129 -4.97 9.55 -7.63
CA THR A 129 -6.21 9.64 -6.83
C THR A 129 -6.26 8.58 -5.73
N GLU A 130 -5.70 7.41 -6.00
CA GLU A 130 -5.55 6.29 -5.07
C GLU A 130 -4.17 5.65 -5.20
N ASN A 131 -3.65 5.10 -4.11
CA ASN A 131 -2.31 4.49 -4.09
C ASN A 131 -2.31 3.01 -4.54
N SER A 132 -3.49 2.40 -4.59
CA SER A 132 -3.75 1.01 -4.99
C SER A 132 -2.97 0.54 -6.24
N PRO A 133 -2.92 1.30 -7.35
CA PRO A 133 -2.16 0.90 -8.54
C PRO A 133 -0.65 0.78 -8.29
N SER A 134 -0.09 1.68 -7.47
CA SER A 134 1.33 1.64 -7.10
C SER A 134 1.62 0.43 -6.21
N VAL A 135 0.75 0.15 -5.25
CA VAL A 135 0.83 -1.03 -4.38
C VAL A 135 0.76 -2.32 -5.21
N PHE A 136 -0.11 -2.36 -6.22
CA PHE A 136 -0.24 -3.49 -7.15
C PHE A 136 1.05 -3.75 -7.94
N CYS A 137 1.68 -2.70 -8.48
CA CYS A 137 2.98 -2.83 -9.17
C CYS A 137 4.06 -3.42 -8.27
N VAL A 138 4.14 -2.95 -7.01
CA VAL A 138 5.10 -3.50 -6.04
C VAL A 138 4.79 -4.96 -5.72
N ALA A 139 3.52 -5.32 -5.53
CA ALA A 139 3.10 -6.70 -5.26
C ALA A 139 3.45 -7.66 -6.41
N ILE A 140 3.26 -7.25 -7.67
CA ILE A 140 3.68 -8.03 -8.84
C ILE A 140 5.19 -8.29 -8.78
N CYS A 141 6.01 -7.24 -8.62
CA CYS A 141 7.47 -7.39 -8.58
C CYS A 141 7.94 -8.23 -7.38
N ALA A 142 7.22 -8.18 -6.26
CA ALA A 142 7.53 -8.90 -5.02
C ALA A 142 7.13 -10.39 -5.04
N SER A 143 6.04 -10.74 -5.74
CA SER A 143 5.43 -12.08 -5.72
C SER A 143 5.38 -12.78 -7.08
N TYR A 144 6.07 -12.24 -8.09
CA TYR A 144 6.07 -12.78 -9.44
C TYR A 144 6.45 -14.28 -9.49
N PRO A 145 5.72 -15.13 -10.24
CA PRO A 145 5.89 -16.58 -10.21
C PRO A 145 7.25 -17.04 -10.79
N THR A 146 7.79 -18.09 -10.16
CA THR A 146 9.13 -18.66 -10.41
C THR A 146 9.31 -19.25 -11.80
N GLU A 147 8.23 -19.62 -12.49
CA GLU A 147 8.27 -20.38 -13.75
C GLU A 147 8.57 -19.50 -14.98
N ILE A 148 8.41 -18.18 -14.87
CA ILE A 148 8.45 -17.27 -16.03
C ILE A 148 9.77 -16.50 -16.11
N LEU A 149 10.31 -16.06 -14.96
CA LEU A 149 11.51 -15.22 -14.91
C LEU A 149 12.73 -16.03 -14.43
N PRO A 150 13.93 -15.84 -15.02
CA PRO A 150 15.16 -16.46 -14.52
C PRO A 150 15.37 -16.19 -13.02
N ALA A 151 15.79 -17.22 -12.27
CA ALA A 151 15.81 -17.20 -10.80
C ALA A 151 16.62 -16.03 -10.22
N GLU A 152 17.77 -15.71 -10.80
CA GLU A 152 18.64 -14.60 -10.36
C GLU A 152 17.97 -13.23 -10.55
N ARG A 153 17.37 -13.01 -11.72
CA ARG A 153 16.68 -11.77 -12.06
C ARG A 153 15.45 -11.56 -11.17
N ARG A 154 14.73 -12.63 -10.87
CA ARG A 154 13.59 -12.63 -9.95
C ARG A 154 14.03 -12.28 -8.52
N GLU A 155 15.08 -12.90 -8.02
CA GLU A 155 15.59 -12.64 -6.67
C GLU A 155 16.04 -11.18 -6.51
N ALA A 156 16.75 -10.64 -7.50
CA ALA A 156 17.16 -9.23 -7.54
C ALA A 156 15.94 -8.29 -7.54
N LEU A 157 14.94 -8.56 -8.37
CA LEU A 157 13.73 -7.75 -8.44
C LEU A 157 12.92 -7.80 -7.14
N ARG A 158 12.80 -8.98 -6.52
CA ARG A 158 12.12 -9.14 -5.22
C ARG A 158 12.81 -8.33 -4.13
N LYS A 159 14.14 -8.42 -4.04
CA LYS A 159 14.92 -7.61 -3.08
C LYS A 159 14.69 -6.12 -3.32
N LEU A 160 14.73 -5.67 -4.57
CA LEU A 160 14.46 -4.28 -4.93
C LEU A 160 13.04 -3.84 -4.50
N ALA A 161 12.03 -4.67 -4.77
CA ALA A 161 10.66 -4.40 -4.40
C ALA A 161 10.49 -4.28 -2.87
N TYR A 162 11.03 -5.23 -2.10
CA TYR A 162 10.89 -5.25 -0.64
C TYR A 162 11.74 -4.20 0.08
N ASP A 163 12.99 -3.99 -0.34
CA ASP A 163 13.90 -3.09 0.37
C ASP A 163 13.72 -1.63 -0.03
N GLN A 164 13.39 -1.34 -1.29
CA GLN A 164 13.29 0.04 -1.78
C GLN A 164 11.85 0.53 -1.93
N ALA A 165 11.00 -0.22 -2.64
CA ALA A 165 9.68 0.28 -3.02
C ALA A 165 8.62 0.08 -1.95
N PHE A 166 8.56 -1.10 -1.34
CA PHE A 166 7.56 -1.48 -0.34
C PHE A 166 7.45 -0.50 0.84
N PRO A 167 8.52 -0.12 1.56
CA PRO A 167 8.40 0.82 2.68
C PRO A 167 7.98 2.23 2.27
N LYS A 168 8.19 2.62 1.01
CA LYS A 168 7.85 3.94 0.48
C LYS A 168 6.40 4.02 -0.02
N VAL A 169 5.94 2.95 -0.67
CA VAL A 169 4.60 2.87 -1.26
C VAL A 169 3.57 2.46 -0.22
N CYS A 170 3.87 1.44 0.60
CA CYS A 170 2.95 0.91 1.60
C CYS A 170 3.14 1.65 2.92
N ARG A 171 2.58 2.86 3.04
CA ARG A 171 2.79 3.74 4.20
C ARG A 171 1.81 3.48 5.32
N THR A 172 0.56 3.25 4.94
CA THR A 172 -0.57 3.07 5.86
C THR A 172 -0.91 1.60 6.04
N THR A 173 -1.64 1.27 7.10
CA THR A 173 -2.22 -0.06 7.30
C THR A 173 -3.09 -0.52 6.13
N GLN A 174 -3.86 0.39 5.52
CA GLN A 174 -4.69 0.05 4.37
C GLN A 174 -3.86 -0.39 3.15
N ASP A 175 -2.80 0.38 2.82
CA ASP A 175 -1.88 0.00 1.73
C ASP A 175 -1.19 -1.34 2.01
N PHE A 176 -0.83 -1.57 3.28
CA PHE A 176 -0.18 -2.79 3.73
C PHE A 176 -1.07 -4.03 3.56
N TYR A 177 -2.32 -3.97 4.01
CA TYR A 177 -3.27 -5.06 3.78
C TYR A 177 -3.57 -5.29 2.31
N GLN A 178 -3.69 -4.20 1.54
CA GLN A 178 -3.89 -4.28 0.11
C GLN A 178 -2.71 -4.95 -0.61
N PHE A 179 -1.47 -4.66 -0.18
CA PHE A 179 -0.28 -5.33 -0.68
C PHE A 179 -0.33 -6.84 -0.44
N LEU A 180 -0.68 -7.28 0.78
CA LEU A 180 -0.80 -8.70 1.11
C LEU A 180 -1.87 -9.39 0.25
N SER A 181 -3.04 -8.75 0.11
CA SER A 181 -4.13 -9.21 -0.76
C SER A 181 -3.68 -9.38 -2.21
N PHE A 182 -2.90 -8.42 -2.73
CA PHE A 182 -2.34 -8.52 -4.08
C PHE A 182 -1.27 -9.59 -4.21
N CYS A 183 -0.39 -9.76 -3.23
CA CYS A 183 0.60 -10.84 -3.22
C CYS A 183 -0.07 -12.22 -3.30
N ASP A 184 -1.16 -12.43 -2.56
CA ASP A 184 -1.93 -13.68 -2.57
C ASP A 184 -2.67 -13.89 -3.90
N LYS A 185 -3.21 -12.82 -4.50
CA LYS A 185 -3.84 -12.86 -5.84
C LYS A 185 -2.83 -13.17 -6.95
N VAL A 186 -1.63 -12.62 -6.87
CA VAL A 186 -0.54 -12.84 -7.86
C VAL A 186 0.05 -14.25 -7.73
N SER A 187 0.20 -14.75 -6.50
CA SER A 187 0.86 -16.03 -6.23
C SER A 187 0.01 -16.95 -5.34
N PRO A 188 -1.17 -17.41 -5.79
CA PRO A 188 -2.10 -18.17 -4.95
C PRO A 188 -1.56 -19.53 -4.48
N LYS A 189 -0.53 -20.05 -5.16
CA LYS A 189 0.15 -21.31 -4.81
C LYS A 189 1.25 -21.12 -3.76
N ASN A 190 1.73 -19.90 -3.53
CA ASN A 190 2.79 -19.58 -2.57
C ASN A 190 2.17 -18.91 -1.33
N LYS A 191 1.39 -19.68 -0.57
CA LYS A 191 0.85 -19.23 0.72
C LYS A 191 1.92 -19.12 1.81
N ASP A 192 3.11 -19.66 1.56
CA ASP A 192 4.22 -19.62 2.49
C ASP A 192 4.93 -18.27 2.35
N TRP A 193 4.78 -17.43 3.38
CA TRP A 193 5.49 -16.16 3.53
C TRP A 193 6.98 -16.42 3.77
N GLY A 194 7.71 -16.75 2.70
CA GLY A 194 9.14 -17.05 2.76
C GLY A 194 9.97 -15.89 3.34
N ASP A 195 11.22 -16.18 3.69
CA ASP A 195 12.08 -15.31 4.51
C ASP A 195 12.13 -13.84 4.06
N LEU A 196 12.22 -13.57 2.75
CA LEU A 196 12.24 -12.20 2.23
C LEU A 196 10.94 -11.44 2.53
N HIS A 197 9.80 -12.11 2.37
CA HIS A 197 8.48 -11.51 2.60
C HIS A 197 8.27 -11.26 4.09
N ALA A 198 8.57 -12.25 4.93
CA ALA A 198 8.52 -12.12 6.39
C ALA A 198 9.44 -11.00 6.89
N ASN A 199 10.67 -10.92 6.38
CA ASN A 199 11.62 -9.85 6.74
C ASN A 199 11.12 -8.46 6.33
N ALA A 200 10.52 -8.33 5.14
CA ALA A 200 9.96 -7.05 4.69
C ALA A 200 8.79 -6.60 5.57
N ILE A 201 7.91 -7.52 5.95
CA ILE A 201 6.79 -7.23 6.85
C ILE A 201 7.31 -6.85 8.25
N CYS A 202 8.30 -7.56 8.79
CA CYS A 202 8.97 -7.18 10.04
C CYS A 202 9.53 -5.76 9.97
N LYS A 203 10.24 -5.42 8.88
CA LYS A 203 10.74 -4.06 8.66
C LYS A 203 9.61 -3.04 8.63
N TRP A 204 8.48 -3.34 8.01
CA TRP A 204 7.33 -2.44 7.97
C TRP A 204 6.83 -2.09 9.38
N TYR A 205 6.67 -3.09 10.26
CA TYR A 205 6.26 -2.87 11.65
C TYR A 205 7.24 -1.98 12.44
N PHE A 206 8.55 -2.15 12.24
CA PHE A 206 9.58 -1.48 13.04
C PHE A 206 10.23 -0.26 12.37
N ASN A 207 9.79 0.15 11.17
CA ASN A 207 10.27 1.37 10.50
C ASN A 207 9.56 2.65 10.98
N ARG A 208 8.88 2.59 12.12
CA ARG A 208 8.11 3.70 12.70
C ARG A 208 8.22 3.64 14.22
N SER A 209 8.04 4.78 14.89
CA SER A 209 8.06 4.81 16.35
C SER A 209 7.00 3.89 16.97
N PRO A 210 7.20 3.39 18.20
CA PRO A 210 6.20 2.55 18.88
C PRO A 210 4.82 3.20 18.95
N ALA A 211 4.77 4.52 19.21
CA ALA A 211 3.51 5.26 19.28
C ALA A 211 2.80 5.34 17.92
N ALA A 212 3.54 5.60 16.83
CA ALA A 212 2.98 5.58 15.49
C ALA A 212 2.51 4.18 15.11
N LEU A 213 3.24 3.13 15.52
CA LEU A 213 2.81 1.76 15.31
C LEU A 213 1.49 1.46 16.03
N ALA A 214 1.34 1.86 17.29
CA ALA A 214 0.10 1.68 18.04
C ALA A 214 -1.11 2.33 17.35
N LEU A 215 -0.92 3.50 16.75
CA LEU A 215 -1.97 4.19 15.98
C LEU A 215 -2.31 3.44 14.68
N GLU A 216 -1.31 3.01 13.92
CA GLU A 216 -1.52 2.28 12.66
C GLU A 216 -2.21 0.92 12.88
N VAL A 217 -1.82 0.18 13.93
CA VAL A 217 -2.43 -1.14 14.19
C VAL A 217 -3.84 -1.05 14.76
N THR A 218 -4.25 0.11 15.26
CA THR A 218 -5.59 0.35 15.80
C THR A 218 -6.53 1.07 14.84
N SER A 219 -5.99 1.75 13.82
CA SER A 219 -6.77 2.50 12.83
C SER A 219 -7.69 1.60 12.00
N TYR A 220 -7.16 0.48 11.50
CA TYR A 220 -7.91 -0.52 10.72
C TYR A 220 -7.75 -1.92 11.31
N CYS A 221 -8.81 -2.39 11.97
CA CYS A 221 -8.83 -3.72 12.59
C CYS A 221 -8.79 -4.86 11.55
N GLU A 222 -9.57 -4.72 10.47
CA GLU A 222 -9.63 -5.69 9.38
C GLU A 222 -9.81 -4.97 8.04
N TRP A 223 -9.08 -5.42 7.01
CA TRP A 223 -9.25 -4.96 5.62
C TRP A 223 -8.80 -6.06 4.66
N GLU A 224 -9.51 -6.23 3.54
CA GLU A 224 -9.21 -7.28 2.53
C GLU A 224 -9.05 -8.70 3.13
N GLY A 225 -9.69 -8.97 4.29
CA GLY A 225 -9.60 -10.26 5.00
C GLY A 225 -8.33 -10.46 5.83
N TYR A 226 -7.51 -9.42 6.02
CA TYR A 226 -6.34 -9.44 6.90
C TYR A 226 -6.57 -8.60 8.14
N ASN A 227 -5.96 -9.02 9.24
CA ASN A 227 -5.84 -8.28 10.48
C ASN A 227 -4.40 -8.39 11.01
N HIS A 228 -3.97 -7.42 11.83
CA HIS A 228 -2.63 -7.43 12.39
C HIS A 228 -2.39 -8.61 13.36
N GLU A 229 -3.41 -9.08 14.06
CA GLU A 229 -3.27 -10.19 15.02
C GLU A 229 -2.76 -11.47 14.33
N ASP A 230 -3.40 -11.86 13.23
CA ASP A 230 -3.08 -13.05 12.45
C ASP A 230 -1.73 -12.92 11.75
N ILE A 231 -1.43 -11.73 11.21
CA ILE A 231 -0.12 -11.46 10.57
C ILE A 231 1.01 -11.58 11.60
N ILE A 232 0.86 -10.94 12.76
CA ILE A 232 1.88 -10.96 13.82
C ILE A 232 2.00 -12.38 14.39
N ARG A 233 0.89 -13.13 14.52
CA ARG A 233 0.93 -14.53 14.95
C ARG A 233 1.66 -15.43 13.95
N SER A 234 1.50 -15.19 12.65
CA SER A 234 2.13 -16.00 11.61
C SER A 234 3.63 -15.72 11.45
N ILE A 235 4.06 -14.47 11.59
CA ILE A 235 5.46 -14.05 11.35
C ILE A 235 6.29 -14.08 12.64
N ASP A 236 5.65 -13.82 13.78
CA ASP A 236 6.28 -13.56 15.07
C ASP A 236 7.43 -12.53 14.97
N PRO A 237 7.10 -11.27 14.59
CA PRO A 237 8.10 -10.24 14.34
C PRO A 237 8.84 -9.88 15.63
N LYS A 238 10.18 -9.87 15.57
CA LYS A 238 11.04 -9.52 16.70
C LYS A 238 11.49 -8.07 16.59
N PRO A 239 11.23 -7.22 17.60
CA PRO A 239 11.65 -5.84 17.57
C PRO A 239 13.18 -5.71 17.55
N PRO A 240 13.71 -4.61 16.96
CA PRO A 240 15.13 -4.34 16.98
C PRO A 240 15.61 -4.12 18.43
N ASN A 241 16.82 -4.57 18.73
CA ASN A 241 17.44 -4.34 20.03
C ASN A 241 17.69 -2.84 20.22
N GLY A 242 17.17 -2.25 21.29
CA GLY A 242 17.31 -0.81 21.56
C GLY A 242 16.47 -0.35 22.74
N ALA A 243 16.52 0.95 23.03
CA ALA A 243 15.75 1.56 24.12
C ALA A 243 14.22 1.39 23.96
N ASP A 244 13.75 1.32 22.71
CA ASP A 244 12.33 1.21 22.38
C ASP A 244 11.81 -0.24 22.29
N GLN A 245 12.70 -1.23 22.47
CA GLN A 245 12.36 -2.66 22.29
C GLN A 245 11.14 -3.06 23.13
N THR A 246 11.13 -2.69 24.40
CA THR A 246 10.03 -3.00 25.31
C THR A 246 8.73 -2.32 24.90
N ALA A 247 8.78 -1.10 24.36
CA ALA A 247 7.59 -0.41 23.88
C ALA A 247 7.00 -1.12 22.64
N TYR A 248 7.83 -1.62 21.73
CA TYR A 248 7.35 -2.45 20.62
C TYR A 248 6.75 -3.78 21.11
N ASP A 249 7.41 -4.47 22.05
CA ASP A 249 6.90 -5.71 22.63
C ASP A 249 5.51 -5.50 23.26
N GLU A 250 5.29 -4.38 23.95
CA GLU A 250 3.99 -4.03 24.53
C GLU A 250 2.92 -3.78 23.47
N VAL A 251 3.25 -3.11 22.36
CA VAL A 251 2.30 -2.91 21.24
C VAL A 251 1.96 -4.25 20.58
N LEU A 252 2.95 -5.10 20.33
CA LEU A 252 2.72 -6.43 19.76
C LEU A 252 1.86 -7.30 20.69
N LEU A 253 2.11 -7.24 22.00
CA LEU A 253 1.27 -7.92 22.98
C LEU A 253 -0.15 -7.35 23.02
N PHE A 254 -0.29 -6.02 22.96
CA PHE A 254 -1.59 -5.36 22.90
C PHE A 254 -2.42 -5.86 21.71
N VAL A 255 -1.81 -5.99 20.53
CA VAL A 255 -2.50 -6.53 19.35
C VAL A 255 -2.84 -8.02 19.52
N LYS A 256 -1.93 -8.83 20.09
CA LYS A 256 -2.15 -10.28 20.27
C LYS A 256 -3.16 -10.64 21.37
N SER A 257 -3.25 -9.85 22.44
CA SER A 257 -3.92 -10.26 23.68
C SER A 257 -4.64 -9.13 24.42
N GLY A 258 -4.58 -7.90 23.92
CA GLY A 258 -5.29 -6.75 24.47
C GLY A 258 -4.57 -6.04 25.63
N LEU A 259 -5.20 -4.98 26.14
CA LEU A 259 -4.65 -4.09 27.16
C LEU A 259 -4.40 -4.78 28.51
N GLU A 260 -5.30 -5.66 28.93
CA GLU A 260 -5.17 -6.36 30.22
C GLU A 260 -3.91 -7.24 30.28
N ALA A 261 -3.52 -7.84 29.15
CA ALA A 261 -2.30 -8.61 29.07
C ALA A 261 -1.06 -7.73 29.27
N VAL A 262 -1.04 -6.53 28.68
CA VAL A 262 0.06 -5.55 28.84
C VAL A 262 0.18 -5.10 30.30
N ILE A 263 -0.95 -4.75 30.93
CA ILE A 263 -0.99 -4.36 32.35
C ILE A 263 -0.52 -5.52 33.24
N GLY A 264 -0.95 -6.74 32.94
CA GLY A 264 -0.53 -7.95 33.64
C GLY A 264 0.98 -8.20 33.53
N GLN A 265 1.55 -8.03 32.34
CA GLN A 265 2.99 -8.19 32.11
C GLN A 265 3.80 -7.16 32.90
N ARG A 266 3.39 -5.89 32.89
CA ARG A 266 4.04 -4.82 33.68
C ARG A 266 4.02 -5.13 35.18
N LYS A 267 2.90 -5.64 35.70
CA LYS A 267 2.78 -6.05 37.12
C LYS A 267 3.69 -7.24 37.46
N LYS A 268 3.86 -8.18 36.54
CA LYS A 268 4.68 -9.39 36.74
C LYS A 268 6.18 -9.07 36.74
N TYR A 269 6.62 -8.11 35.93
CA TYR A 269 8.02 -7.76 35.76
C TYR A 269 8.29 -6.25 35.95
N PRO A 270 8.03 -5.69 37.15
CA PRO A 270 8.07 -4.23 37.35
C PRO A 270 9.46 -3.61 37.10
N ALA A 271 10.53 -4.36 37.35
CA ALA A 271 11.91 -3.89 37.15
C ALA A 271 12.28 -3.63 35.68
N GLN A 272 11.58 -4.24 34.71
CA GLN A 272 11.82 -4.00 33.28
C GLN A 272 11.10 -2.75 32.77
N HIS A 273 10.08 -2.29 33.49
CA HIS A 273 9.21 -1.19 33.07
C HIS A 273 9.39 0.08 33.92
N SER A 274 10.15 0.03 35.02
CA SER A 274 10.43 1.19 35.88
C SER A 274 11.18 2.30 35.15
N ASP A 275 12.10 1.93 34.27
CA ASP A 275 12.95 2.87 33.54
C ASP A 275 12.19 3.54 32.37
N ILE A 276 11.14 2.89 31.88
CA ILE A 276 10.30 3.32 30.76
C ILE A 276 9.21 4.29 31.22
N SER A 277 8.61 4.06 32.40
CA SER A 277 7.55 4.90 32.96
C SER A 277 7.97 6.37 33.19
N ALA A 278 9.28 6.64 33.28
CA ALA A 278 9.84 7.98 33.41
C ALA A 278 10.32 8.59 32.08
N ALA A 279 10.32 7.79 31.00
CA ALA A 279 10.82 8.17 29.69
C ALA A 279 9.68 8.61 28.77
N ALA A 280 10.04 9.39 27.73
CA ALA A 280 9.13 9.73 26.63
C ALA A 280 8.69 8.49 25.81
N SER A 281 9.22 7.31 26.11
CA SER A 281 8.88 6.02 25.49
C SER A 281 7.75 5.25 26.20
N ASP A 282 7.13 5.80 27.25
CA ASP A 282 5.97 5.16 27.88
C ASP A 282 4.74 5.17 26.95
N ILE A 283 4.39 3.99 26.45
CA ILE A 283 3.28 3.81 25.50
C ILE A 283 1.95 3.43 26.18
N LEU A 284 1.97 3.05 27.46
CA LEU A 284 0.77 2.59 28.15
C LEU A 284 -0.36 3.62 28.23
N PRO A 285 -0.11 4.93 28.46
CA PRO A 285 -1.16 5.93 28.42
C PRO A 285 -1.87 5.97 27.06
N LEU A 286 -1.12 5.85 25.97
CA LEU A 286 -1.67 5.80 24.61
C LEU A 286 -2.52 4.55 24.40
N LEU A 287 -2.02 3.38 24.80
CA LEU A 287 -2.78 2.12 24.65
C LEU A 287 -4.09 2.12 25.47
N ARG A 288 -4.09 2.75 26.65
CA ARG A 288 -5.31 2.96 27.44
C ARG A 288 -6.31 3.83 26.71
N ALA A 289 -5.87 4.99 26.22
CA ALA A 289 -6.74 5.90 25.46
C ALA A 289 -7.33 5.23 24.21
N LEU A 290 -6.54 4.45 23.47
CA LEU A 290 -7.02 3.71 22.31
C LEU A 290 -8.04 2.63 22.68
N SER A 291 -7.84 1.93 23.79
CA SER A 291 -8.80 0.94 24.29
C SER A 291 -10.11 1.59 24.74
N GLU A 292 -10.06 2.77 25.37
CA GLU A 292 -11.24 3.53 25.79
C GLU A 292 -12.03 4.03 24.58
N LEU A 293 -11.35 4.57 23.57
CA LEU A 293 -11.98 5.00 22.32
C LEU A 293 -12.69 3.85 21.61
N LYS A 294 -12.05 2.68 21.54
CA LYS A 294 -12.67 1.48 20.97
C LYS A 294 -13.91 1.04 21.75
N ALA A 295 -13.88 1.11 23.08
CA ALA A 295 -15.05 0.78 23.89
C ALA A 295 -16.22 1.74 23.67
N THR A 296 -15.96 3.01 23.33
CA THR A 296 -17.03 3.97 23.01
C THR A 296 -17.66 3.74 21.64
N SER A 297 -16.90 3.32 20.62
CA SER A 297 -17.46 3.02 19.30
C SER A 297 -18.36 1.79 19.27
N ASP A 298 -18.12 0.82 20.15
CA ASP A 298 -18.93 -0.40 20.25
C ASP A 298 -20.27 -0.17 20.97
N ALA A 299 -20.46 1.00 21.60
CA ALA A 299 -21.65 1.34 22.37
C ALA A 299 -22.74 2.08 21.57
N GLU A 300 -22.43 2.52 20.34
CA GLU A 300 -23.36 3.19 19.40
C GLU A 300 -23.96 2.22 18.37
#